data_AF-M5NXD4-F1
#
_entry.id   AF-M5NXD4-F1
#
_cell.length_a   1.000
_cell.length_b   1.000
_cell.length_c   1.000
_cell.angle_alpha   90.00
_cell.angle_beta   90.00
_cell.angle_gamma   90.00
#
_symmetry.space_group_name_H-M   'P 1'
#
loop_
_entity.id
_entity.type
_entity.pdbx_description
1 polymer ?
#
loop_
_entity_poly.entity_id
_entity_poly.type
_entity_poly.pdbx_seq_one_letter_code
_entity_poly.pdbx_strand_id
1 'polypeptide(L)'
;MKPVISDELANAIHEKIIIDLCIHAVETRMKKTESDKDQEIVEYYEGKLKKLFSIRKELNDFLKKENTKIQEVVVCDDMFVEYPYYIRTKEGGIKEGEARYWKAALKLHMKNKLEGL
;
A
#
# COMPACT_ATOMS: atom_id res chain seq x y z
N MET A 1 -5.22 6.68 21.94
CA MET A 1 -3.85 6.26 22.33
C MET A 1 -3.36 5.33 21.24
N LYS A 2 -2.27 5.64 20.51
CA LYS A 2 -1.81 4.77 19.43
C LYS A 2 -1.41 3.41 20.01
N PRO A 3 -1.80 2.29 19.38
CA PRO A 3 -1.42 0.98 19.88
C PRO A 3 0.08 0.83 19.70
N VAL A 4 0.78 0.43 20.77
CA VAL A 4 2.19 0.06 20.66
C VAL A 4 2.24 -1.22 19.83
N ILE A 5 2.77 -1.09 18.62
CA ILE A 5 2.98 -2.19 17.66
C ILE A 5 4.47 -2.34 17.41
N SER A 6 4.89 -3.52 16.94
CA SER A 6 6.28 -3.72 16.54
C SER A 6 6.62 -2.87 15.32
N ASP A 7 7.89 -2.47 15.20
CA ASP A 7 8.39 -1.76 14.02
C ASP A 7 8.19 -2.58 12.74
N GLU A 8 8.33 -3.91 12.84
CA GLU A 8 8.06 -4.83 11.73
C GLU A 8 6.60 -4.72 11.24
N LEU A 9 5.63 -4.70 12.16
CA LEU A 9 4.22 -4.55 11.80
C LEU A 9 3.92 -3.15 11.24
N ALA A 10 4.51 -2.11 11.83
CA ALA A 10 4.38 -0.74 11.33
C ALA A 10 4.92 -0.62 9.88
N ASN A 11 6.09 -1.22 9.63
CA ASN A 11 6.71 -1.28 8.31
C ASN A 11 5.87 -2.08 7.31
N ALA A 12 5.29 -3.21 7.72
CA ALA A 12 4.42 -4.00 6.87
C ALA A 12 3.14 -3.24 6.49
N ILE A 13 2.54 -2.50 7.43
CA ILE A 13 1.39 -1.62 7.15
C ILE A 13 1.78 -0.54 6.15
N HIS A 14 2.91 0.14 6.39
CA HIS A 14 3.43 1.17 5.50
C HIS A 14 3.65 0.64 4.08
N GLU A 15 4.41 -0.44 3.96
CA GLU A 15 4.76 -1.04 2.69
C GLU A 15 3.51 -1.51 1.95
N LYS A 16 2.54 -2.08 2.67
CA LYS A 16 1.27 -2.51 2.07
C LYS A 16 0.50 -1.35 1.43
N ILE A 17 0.46 -0.20 2.09
CA ILE A 17 -0.19 1.02 1.58
C ILE A 17 0.53 1.50 0.31
N ILE A 18 1.87 1.56 0.35
CA ILE A 18 2.66 1.99 -0.82
C ILE A 18 2.45 1.04 -2.00
N ILE A 19 2.47 -0.27 -1.78
CA ILE A 19 2.28 -1.27 -2.83
C ILE A 19 0.88 -1.15 -3.47
N ASP A 20 -0.18 -1.00 -2.68
CA ASP A 20 -1.53 -0.84 -3.21
C ASP A 20 -1.66 0.43 -4.07
N LEU A 21 -1.08 1.54 -3.62
CA LEU A 21 -1.05 2.78 -4.38
C LEU A 21 -0.25 2.65 -5.68
N CYS A 22 0.89 1.94 -5.64
CA CYS A 22 1.69 1.66 -6.83
C CYS A 22 0.93 0.80 -7.84
N ILE A 23 0.25 -0.26 -7.39
CA ILE A 23 -0.59 -1.10 -8.25
C ILE A 23 -1.65 -0.25 -8.94
N HIS A 24 -2.41 0.53 -8.16
CA HIS A 24 -3.45 1.40 -8.71
C HIS A 24 -2.90 2.41 -9.73
N ALA A 25 -1.75 3.02 -9.44
CA ALA A 25 -1.10 3.95 -10.34
C ALA A 25 -0.63 3.29 -11.65
N VAL A 26 -0.05 2.09 -11.58
CA VAL A 26 0.42 1.35 -12.75
C VAL A 26 -0.77 0.86 -13.59
N GLU A 27 -1.80 0.27 -12.99
CA GLU A 27 -3.02 -0.15 -13.68
C GLU A 27 -3.69 1.04 -14.41
N THR A 28 -3.74 2.20 -13.78
CA THR A 28 -4.29 3.42 -14.38
C THR A 28 -3.46 3.91 -15.56
N ARG A 29 -2.13 3.75 -15.52
CA ARG A 29 -1.24 4.08 -16.64
C ARG A 29 -1.40 3.09 -17.79
N MET A 30 -1.44 1.79 -17.49
CA MET A 30 -1.65 0.74 -18.50
C MET A 30 -2.95 0.95 -19.27
N LYS A 31 -4.07 1.20 -18.57
CA LYS A 31 -5.36 1.49 -19.22
C LYS A 31 -5.32 2.69 -20.18
N LYS A 32 -4.43 3.65 -19.92
CA LYS A 32 -4.21 4.81 -20.82
C LYS A 32 -3.27 4.48 -21.98
N THR A 33 -2.33 3.55 -21.82
CA THR A 33 -1.40 3.14 -22.88
C THR A 33 -2.01 2.12 -23.83
N GLU A 34 -2.94 1.28 -23.36
CA GLU A 34 -3.69 0.35 -24.21
C GLU A 34 -4.49 1.08 -25.31
N SER A 35 -4.91 2.33 -25.09
CA SER A 35 -5.51 3.15 -26.16
C SER A 35 -4.51 3.59 -27.23
N ASP A 36 -3.22 3.62 -26.91
CA ASP A 36 -2.14 4.17 -27.75
C ASP A 36 -1.36 3.07 -28.49
N LYS A 37 -1.66 1.78 -28.24
CA LYS A 37 -1.10 0.57 -28.90
C LYS A 37 0.44 0.42 -28.82
N ASP A 38 1.08 0.96 -27.79
CA ASP A 38 2.51 0.75 -27.56
C ASP A 38 2.76 -0.54 -26.75
N GLN A 39 3.06 -1.62 -27.47
CA GLN A 39 3.19 -2.96 -26.90
C GLN A 39 4.39 -3.10 -25.94
N GLU A 40 5.51 -2.40 -26.20
CA GLU A 40 6.69 -2.47 -25.34
C GLU A 40 6.41 -1.83 -23.97
N ILE A 41 5.67 -0.72 -23.95
CA ILE A 41 5.27 -0.05 -22.70
C ILE A 41 4.28 -0.91 -21.90
N VAL A 42 3.36 -1.61 -22.58
CA VAL A 42 2.42 -2.53 -21.92
C VAL A 42 3.18 -3.67 -21.23
N GLU A 43 4.09 -4.34 -21.92
CA GLU A 43 4.91 -5.42 -21.35
C GLU A 43 5.76 -4.95 -20.16
N TYR A 44 6.31 -3.73 -20.24
CA TYR A 44 7.06 -3.11 -19.15
C TYR A 44 6.20 -2.95 -17.88
N TYR A 45 4.97 -2.45 -18.01
CA TYR A 45 4.08 -2.26 -16.87
C TYR A 45 3.53 -3.58 -16.32
N GLU A 46 3.24 -4.56 -17.17
CA GLU A 46 2.87 -5.92 -16.73
C GLU A 46 3.96 -6.56 -15.86
N GLY A 47 5.22 -6.43 -16.27
CA GLY A 47 6.37 -6.90 -15.50
C GLY A 47 6.41 -6.28 -14.09
N LYS A 48 6.15 -4.97 -13.98
CA LYS A 48 6.07 -4.27 -12.68
C LYS A 48 4.88 -4.72 -11.85
N LEU A 49 3.69 -4.86 -12.45
CA LEU A 49 2.50 -5.34 -11.75
C LEU A 49 2.71 -6.73 -11.17
N LYS A 50 3.33 -7.64 -11.93
CA LYS A 50 3.62 -9.00 -11.45
C LYS A 50 4.48 -8.99 -10.18
N LYS A 51 5.53 -8.15 -10.15
CA LYS A 51 6.37 -7.97 -8.95
C LYS A 51 5.57 -7.37 -7.79
N LEU A 52 4.81 -6.30 -8.03
CA LEU A 52 3.98 -5.65 -7.02
C LEU A 52 2.94 -6.60 -6.42
N PHE A 53 2.29 -7.44 -7.23
CA PHE A 53 1.33 -8.43 -6.75
C PHE A 53 1.98 -9.53 -5.91
N SER A 54 3.20 -9.96 -6.24
CA SER A 54 3.97 -10.90 -5.42
C SER A 54 4.24 -10.31 -4.03
N ILE A 55 4.75 -9.08 -3.97
CA ILE A 55 5.03 -8.37 -2.70
C ILE A 55 3.73 -8.16 -1.91
N ARG A 56 2.65 -7.75 -2.59
CA ARG A 56 1.33 -7.56 -1.95
C ARG A 56 0.82 -8.84 -1.31
N LYS A 57 1.04 -9.99 -1.94
CA LYS A 57 0.64 -11.30 -1.41
C LYS A 57 1.40 -11.62 -0.12
N GLU A 58 2.71 -11.47 -0.13
CA GLU A 58 3.56 -11.72 1.04
C GLU A 58 3.17 -10.82 2.23
N LEU A 59 2.93 -9.53 1.97
CA LEU A 59 2.47 -8.58 2.99
C LEU A 59 1.07 -8.93 3.52
N ASN A 60 0.14 -9.34 2.66
CA ASN A 60 -1.19 -9.77 3.08
C ASN A 60 -1.11 -11.00 3.98
N ASP A 61 -0.26 -11.98 3.64
CA ASP A 61 -0.08 -13.18 4.44
C ASP A 61 0.53 -12.85 5.81
N PHE A 62 1.49 -11.94 5.85
CA PHE A 62 2.06 -11.43 7.10
C PHE A 62 1.01 -10.70 7.96
N LEU A 63 0.32 -9.71 7.40
CA LEU A 63 -0.70 -8.93 8.12
C LEU A 63 -1.84 -9.80 8.63
N LYS A 64 -2.23 -10.85 7.87
CA LYS A 64 -3.23 -11.83 8.30
C LYS A 64 -2.75 -12.63 9.50
N LYS A 65 -1.48 -13.06 9.54
CA LYS A 65 -0.89 -13.75 10.71
C LYS A 65 -0.87 -12.83 11.94
N GLU A 66 -0.58 -11.54 11.73
CA GLU A 66 -0.62 -10.50 12.75
C GLU A 66 -2.04 -9.99 13.06
N ASN A 67 -3.10 -10.64 12.55
CA ASN A 67 -4.50 -10.27 12.76
C ASN A 67 -4.81 -8.79 12.48
N THR A 68 -4.09 -8.21 11.53
CA THR A 68 -4.13 -6.79 11.19
C THR A 68 -4.91 -6.56 9.92
N LYS A 69 -5.82 -5.59 9.92
CA LYS A 69 -6.53 -5.13 8.72
C LYS A 69 -6.41 -3.62 8.59
N ILE A 70 -6.00 -3.18 7.42
CA ILE A 70 -5.98 -1.77 7.00
C ILE A 70 -7.35 -1.45 6.39
N GLN A 71 -7.93 -0.31 6.79
CA GLN A 71 -9.21 0.18 6.32
C GLN A 71 -9.03 1.14 5.13
N GLU A 72 -10.15 1.66 4.63
CA GLU A 72 -10.14 2.65 3.57
C GLU A 72 -9.50 3.96 4.02
N VAL A 73 -8.89 4.65 3.06
CA VAL A 73 -8.21 5.92 3.30
C VAL A 73 -9.21 7.01 3.70
N VAL A 74 -8.84 7.79 4.71
CA VAL A 74 -9.56 8.98 5.15
C VAL A 74 -8.77 10.20 4.69
N VAL A 75 -9.43 11.10 3.95
CA VAL A 75 -8.81 12.38 3.55
C VAL A 75 -9.05 13.39 4.66
N CYS A 76 -7.98 13.73 5.38
CA CYS A 76 -8.07 14.67 6.51
C CYS A 76 -8.15 16.11 6.01
N ASP A 77 -7.31 16.46 5.04
CA ASP A 77 -7.21 17.80 4.44
C ASP A 77 -6.51 17.74 3.05
N ASP A 78 -6.19 18.89 2.48
CA ASP A 78 -5.52 18.98 1.17
C ASP A 78 -4.12 18.36 1.16
N MET A 79 -3.44 18.28 2.30
CA MET A 79 -2.06 17.81 2.44
C MET A 79 -1.95 16.39 2.99
N PHE A 80 -2.87 15.95 3.86
CA PHE A 80 -2.74 14.70 4.61
C PHE A 80 -3.83 13.67 4.26
N VAL A 81 -3.45 12.40 4.42
CA VAL A 81 -4.35 11.24 4.39
C VAL A 81 -4.03 10.31 5.55
N GLU A 82 -5.04 9.62 6.05
CA GLU A 82 -4.94 8.64 7.13
C GLU A 82 -5.42 7.27 6.65
N TYR A 83 -4.71 6.23 7.06
CA TYR A 83 -5.08 4.83 6.85
C TYR A 83 -5.36 4.22 8.22
N PRO A 84 -6.63 4.16 8.66
CA PRO A 84 -6.98 3.46 9.88
C PRO A 84 -6.65 1.97 9.74
N TYR A 85 -6.25 1.35 10.84
CA TYR A 85 -6.04 -0.09 10.91
C TYR A 85 -6.50 -0.63 12.26
N TYR A 86 -6.89 -1.90 12.27
CA TYR A 86 -7.19 -2.60 13.51
C TYR A 86 -6.39 -3.89 13.61
N ILE A 87 -6.09 -4.28 14.85
CA ILE A 87 -5.38 -5.49 15.21
C ILE A 87 -6.27 -6.25 16.19
N ARG A 88 -6.70 -7.45 15.80
CA ARG A 88 -7.44 -8.32 16.73
C ARG A 88 -6.44 -8.98 17.68
N THR A 89 -6.68 -8.80 18.97
CA THR A 89 -5.90 -9.45 20.02
C THR A 89 -6.35 -10.91 20.19
N LYS A 90 -5.44 -11.75 20.70
CA LYS A 90 -5.74 -13.16 20.99
C LYS A 90 -6.84 -13.33 22.05
N GLU A 91 -7.04 -12.33 22.89
CA GLU A 91 -8.03 -12.30 23.98
C GLU A 91 -9.42 -11.81 23.53
N GLY A 92 -9.60 -11.54 22.22
CA GLY A 92 -10.89 -11.13 21.65
C GLY A 92 -11.13 -9.61 21.63
N GLY A 93 -10.20 -8.80 22.13
CA GLY A 93 -10.22 -7.34 22.00
C GLY A 93 -9.69 -6.82 20.66
N ILE A 94 -9.97 -5.56 20.34
CA ILE A 94 -9.48 -4.88 19.14
C ILE A 94 -8.61 -3.68 19.55
N LYS A 95 -7.42 -3.58 18.95
CA LYS A 95 -6.58 -2.38 19.02
C LYS A 95 -6.73 -1.60 17.72
N GLU A 96 -7.07 -0.33 17.81
CA GLU A 96 -7.23 0.57 16.65
C GLU A 96 -6.08 1.56 16.59
N GLY A 97 -5.59 1.82 15.38
CA GLY A 97 -4.55 2.81 15.11
C GLY A 97 -4.72 3.43 13.74
N GLU A 98 -3.86 4.39 13.42
CA GLU A 98 -3.89 5.11 12.14
C GLU A 98 -2.46 5.38 11.65
N ALA A 99 -2.25 5.21 10.35
CA ALA A 99 -1.05 5.63 9.67
C ALA A 99 -1.35 6.92 8.88
N ARG A 100 -0.89 8.05 9.41
CA ARG A 100 -1.03 9.37 8.77
C ARG A 100 0.15 9.67 7.87
N TYR A 101 -0.14 10.18 6.68
CA TYR A 101 0.87 10.53 5.70
C TYR A 101 0.66 11.92 5.12
N TRP A 102 1.77 12.61 4.87
CA TRP A 102 1.78 13.72 3.94
C TRP A 102 1.70 13.19 2.50
N LYS A 103 0.75 13.68 1.70
CA LYS A 103 0.52 13.23 0.32
C LYS A 103 1.77 13.36 -0.55
N ALA A 104 2.60 14.38 -0.33
CA ALA A 104 3.85 14.55 -1.08
C ALA A 104 4.87 13.45 -0.74
N ALA A 105 4.98 13.08 0.54
CA ALA A 105 5.84 11.98 0.97
C ALA A 105 5.36 10.65 0.38
N LEU A 106 4.05 10.37 0.37
CA LEU A 106 3.51 9.17 -0.29
C LEU A 106 3.90 9.10 -1.76
N LYS A 107 3.76 10.21 -2.49
CA LYS A 107 4.16 10.29 -3.91
C LYS A 107 5.66 9.97 -4.09
N LEU A 108 6.52 10.48 -3.19
CA LEU A 108 7.94 10.19 -3.21
C LEU A 108 8.24 8.71 -2.95
N HIS A 109 7.60 8.11 -1.92
CA HIS A 109 7.75 6.68 -1.63
C HIS A 109 7.30 5.81 -2.80
N MET A 110 6.16 6.13 -3.42
CA MET A 110 5.68 5.43 -4.61
C MET A 110 6.67 5.54 -5.77
N LYS A 111 7.20 6.75 -6.03
CA LYS A 111 8.20 6.97 -7.09
C LYS A 111 9.44 6.09 -6.86
N ASN A 112 10.03 6.18 -5.67
CA ASN A 112 11.22 5.41 -5.33
C ASN A 112 10.95 3.89 -5.43
N LYS A 113 9.76 3.44 -5.00
CA LYS A 113 9.38 2.04 -5.10
C LYS A 113 9.27 1.56 -6.54
N LEU A 114 8.66 2.36 -7.41
CA LEU A 114 8.50 2.02 -8.83
C LEU A 114 9.81 2.10 -9.62
N GLU A 115 10.75 2.97 -9.22
CA GLU A 115 12.08 3.06 -9.83
C GLU A 115 12.99 1.89 -9.42
N GLY A 116 12.81 1.36 -8.20
CA GLY A 116 13.54 0.19 -7.70
C GLY A 116 13.02 -1.17 -8.16
N LEU A 117 11.96 -1.22 -8.98
CA LEU A 117 11.33 -2.44 -9.51
C LEU A 117 11.68 -2.67 -10.97
#